data_AF-A0A1X2IKF7-F1
#
_entry.id   AF-A0A1X2IKF7-F1
#
_cell.length_a   1.000
_cell.length_b   1.000
_cell.length_c   1.000
_cell.angle_alpha   90.00
_cell.angle_beta   90.00
_cell.angle_gamma   90.00
#
_symmetry.space_group_name_H-M   'P 1'
#
loop_
_entity.id
_entity.type
_entity.pdbx_description
1 polymer ?
#
loop_
_entity_poly.entity_id
_entity_poly.type
_entity_poly.pdbx_seq_one_letter_code
_entity_poly.pdbx_strand_id
1 'polypeptide(L)'
;MTKAEIRKENHNKVERKRREAINQAMDDLSALLPGNEKSKSRVLGRAVEYIKLLMKENTGLRQQVEQHCEANHQYQIEIASLKAQLNIQAQ
;
A
#
# COMPACT_ATOMS: atom_id res chain seq x y z
N MET A 1 2.83 38.82 34.50
CA MET A 1 2.03 38.39 33.34
C MET A 1 0.56 38.53 33.66
N THR A 2 -0.21 39.14 32.77
CA THR A 2 -1.66 39.29 32.91
C THR A 2 -2.38 37.97 32.59
N LYS A 3 -3.59 37.78 33.14
CA LYS A 3 -4.44 36.60 32.84
C LYS A 3 -4.78 36.47 31.34
N ALA A 4 -4.70 37.57 30.58
CA ALA A 4 -4.87 37.57 29.13
C ALA A 4 -3.63 37.02 28.40
N GLU A 5 -2.43 37.38 28.87
CA GLU A 5 -1.17 36.86 28.34
C GLU A 5 -1.04 35.34 28.52
N ILE A 6 -1.40 34.81 29.69
CA ILE A 6 -1.39 33.36 29.96
C ILE A 6 -2.32 32.61 29.00
N ARG A 7 -3.53 33.15 28.76
CA ARG A 7 -4.50 32.55 27.83
C ARG A 7 -3.97 32.56 26.39
N LYS A 8 -3.35 33.66 25.96
CA LYS A 8 -2.74 33.79 24.64
C LYS A 8 -1.57 32.81 24.47
N GLU A 9 -0.71 32.67 25.47
CA GLU A 9 0.42 31.75 25.43
C GLU A 9 -0.04 30.29 25.36
N ASN A 10 -1.02 29.92 26.17
CA ASN A 10 -1.61 28.58 26.14
C ASN A 10 -2.22 28.27 24.77
N HIS A 11 -2.99 29.20 24.20
CA HIS A 11 -3.52 29.06 22.85
C HIS A 11 -2.41 28.85 21.81
N ASN A 12 -1.36 29.69 21.85
CA ASN A 12 -0.23 29.59 20.93
C ASN A 12 0.52 28.25 21.08
N LYS A 13 0.65 27.73 22.30
CA LYS A 13 1.26 26.42 22.58
C LYS A 13 0.43 25.28 22.00
N VAL A 14 -0.88 25.31 22.18
CA VAL A 14 -1.80 24.31 21.63
C VAL A 14 -1.74 24.31 20.10
N GLU A 15 -1.81 25.47 19.47
CA GLU A 15 -1.77 25.55 18.00
C GLU A 15 -0.40 25.15 17.43
N ARG A 16 0.70 25.42 18.14
CA ARG A 16 2.02 24.95 17.76
C ARG A 16 2.10 23.43 17.75
N LYS A 17 1.64 22.78 18.84
CA LYS A 17 1.58 21.31 18.91
C LYS A 17 0.72 20.72 17.79
N ARG A 18 -0.41 21.36 17.46
CA ARG A 18 -1.25 20.93 16.33
C ARG A 18 -0.48 21.00 15.01
N ARG A 19 0.22 22.11 14.75
CA ARG A 19 1.03 22.27 13.52
C ARG A 19 2.20 21.30 13.45
N GLU A 20 2.87 21.04 14.58
CA GLU A 20 3.96 20.05 14.69
C GLU A 20 3.44 18.64 14.34
N ALA A 21 2.30 18.23 14.91
CA ALA A 21 1.69 16.94 14.60
C ALA A 21 1.31 16.80 13.12
N ILE A 22 0.75 17.84 12.51
CA ILE A 22 0.42 17.85 11.08
C ILE A 22 1.69 17.76 10.22
N ASN A 23 2.75 18.49 10.57
CA ASN A 23 4.00 18.44 9.82
C ASN A 23 4.62 17.05 9.89
N GLN A 24 4.66 16.44 11.08
CA GLN A 24 5.17 15.08 11.23
C GLN A 24 4.39 14.08 10.36
N ALA A 25 3.05 14.15 10.38
CA ALA A 25 2.24 13.29 9.53
C ALA A 25 2.49 13.49 8.03
N MET A 26 2.79 14.72 7.59
CA MET A 26 3.15 15.02 6.20
C MET A 26 4.52 14.45 5.82
N ASP A 27 5.49 14.52 6.74
CA ASP A 27 6.84 13.99 6.53
C ASP A 27 6.81 12.46 6.48
N ASP A 28 6.07 11.82 7.40
CA ASP A 28 5.85 10.37 7.42
C ASP A 28 5.18 9.90 6.12
N LEU A 29 4.14 10.62 5.66
CA LEU A 29 3.50 10.33 4.37
C LEU A 29 4.48 10.46 3.21
N SER A 30 5.29 11.52 3.18
CA SER A 30 6.27 11.70 2.11
C SER A 30 7.33 10.62 2.08
N ALA A 31 7.73 10.07 3.23
CA ALA A 31 8.72 9.00 3.33
C ALA A 31 8.22 7.66 2.76
N LEU A 32 6.90 7.44 2.75
CA LEU A 32 6.28 6.24 2.16
C LEU A 32 6.11 6.33 0.64
N LEU A 33 6.20 7.53 0.06
CA LEU A 33 6.02 7.74 -1.36
C LEU A 33 7.35 7.60 -2.10
N PRO A 34 7.36 7.01 -3.30
CA PRO A 34 8.56 6.97 -4.13
C PRO A 34 8.95 8.40 -4.56
N GLY A 35 10.22 8.75 -4.32
CA GLY A 35 10.80 10.07 -4.61
C GLY A 35 10.98 10.94 -3.37
N ASN A 36 11.53 12.15 -3.54
CA ASN A 36 11.72 13.11 -2.45
C ASN A 36 10.98 14.40 -2.79
N GLU A 37 9.77 14.57 -2.24
CA GLU A 37 8.92 15.74 -2.48
C GLU A 37 8.75 16.56 -1.21
N LYS A 38 9.05 17.86 -1.27
CA LYS A 38 9.01 18.75 -0.10
C LYS A 38 7.72 19.58 -0.01
N SER A 39 6.94 19.63 -1.09
CA SER A 39 5.70 20.42 -1.13
C SER A 39 4.51 19.62 -0.62
N LYS A 40 3.84 20.12 0.42
CA LYS A 40 2.67 19.45 1.03
C LYS A 40 1.56 19.14 0.03
N SER A 41 1.26 20.07 -0.88
CA SER A 41 0.21 19.85 -1.89
C SER A 41 0.58 18.72 -2.86
N ARG A 42 1.86 18.65 -3.24
CA ARG A 42 2.37 17.60 -4.14
C ARG A 42 2.47 16.24 -3.45
N VAL A 43 2.84 16.22 -2.16
CA VAL A 43 2.83 14.99 -1.34
C VAL A 43 1.42 14.38 -1.30
N LEU A 44 0.38 15.20 -1.05
CA LEU A 44 -1.00 14.71 -1.04
C LEU A 44 -1.45 14.20 -2.42
N GLY A 45 -1.15 14.95 -3.49
CA GLY A 45 -1.48 14.53 -4.85
C GLY A 45 -0.81 13.20 -5.22
N ARG A 46 0.49 13.07 -4.94
CA ARG A 46 1.23 11.83 -5.16
C ARG A 46 0.73 10.67 -4.32
N ALA A 47 0.34 10.91 -3.06
CA ALA A 47 -0.24 9.87 -2.22
C ALA A 47 -1.48 9.26 -2.86
N VAL A 48 -2.38 10.10 -3.39
CA VAL A 48 -3.59 9.64 -4.08
C VAL A 48 -3.24 8.84 -5.33
N GLU A 49 -2.31 9.32 -6.15
CA GLU A 49 -1.86 8.61 -7.36
C GLU A 49 -1.21 7.27 -7.02
N TYR A 50 -0.35 7.25 -6.00
CA TYR A 50 0.37 6.05 -5.59
C TYR A 50 -0.56 4.99 -4.99
N ILE A 51 -1.54 5.38 -4.18
CA ILE A 51 -2.57 4.44 -3.68
C ILE A 51 -3.34 3.82 -4.86
N LYS A 52 -3.74 4.62 -5.86
CA LYS A 52 -4.42 4.10 -7.06
C LYS A 52 -3.54 3.11 -7.84
N LEU A 53 -2.25 3.42 -7.98
CA LEU A 53 -1.28 2.53 -8.61
C LEU A 53 -1.17 1.20 -7.85
N LEU A 54 -0.96 1.25 -6.54
CA LEU A 54 -0.85 0.06 -5.69
C LEU A 54 -2.13 -0.79 -5.73
N MET A 55 -3.31 -0.18 -5.74
CA MET A 55 -4.57 -0.92 -5.89
C MET A 55 -4.64 -1.66 -7.23
N LYS A 56 -4.25 -1.00 -8.32
CA LYS A 56 -4.22 -1.62 -9.66
C LYS A 56 -3.22 -2.77 -9.71
N GLU A 57 -2.02 -2.57 -9.18
CA GLU A 57 -0.97 -3.58 -9.13
C GLU A 57 -1.38 -4.79 -8.29
N ASN A 58 -1.95 -4.55 -7.10
CA ASN A 58 -2.43 -5.62 -6.22
C ASN A 58 -3.53 -6.46 -6.89
N THR A 59 -4.48 -5.82 -7.58
CA THR A 59 -5.49 -6.53 -8.38
C THR A 59 -4.85 -7.36 -9.49
N GLY A 60 -3.88 -6.79 -10.23
CA GLY A 60 -3.16 -7.52 -11.27
C GLY A 60 -2.40 -8.73 -10.73
N LEU A 61 -1.69 -8.58 -9.61
CA LEU A 61 -0.98 -9.65 -8.94
C LEU A 61 -1.93 -10.76 -8.47
N ARG A 62 -3.10 -10.40 -7.91
CA ARG A 62 -4.13 -11.38 -7.52
C ARG A 62 -4.62 -12.19 -8.70
N GLN A 63 -4.90 -11.53 -9.83
CA GLN A 63 -5.31 -12.20 -11.05
C GLN A 63 -4.23 -13.14 -11.59
N GLN A 64 -2.96 -12.73 -11.55
CA GLN A 64 -1.84 -13.61 -11.94
C GLN A 64 -1.73 -14.84 -11.04
N VAL A 65 -1.88 -14.66 -9.72
CA VAL A 65 -1.88 -15.78 -8.76
C VAL A 65 -3.02 -16.75 -9.06
N GLU A 66 -4.22 -16.24 -9.32
CA GLU A 66 -5.38 -17.06 -9.68
C GLU A 66 -5.13 -17.86 -10.96
N GLN A 67 -4.65 -17.21 -12.03
CA GLN A 67 -4.30 -17.86 -13.29
C GLN A 67 -3.24 -18.95 -13.11
N HIS A 68 -2.21 -18.70 -12.29
CA HIS A 68 -1.18 -19.69 -12.01
C HIS A 68 -1.71 -20.87 -11.19
N CYS A 69 -2.61 -20.64 -10.25
CA CYS A 69 -3.28 -21.71 -9.50
C CYS A 69 -4.12 -22.60 -10.43
N GLU A 70 -4.91 -22.01 -11.33
CA GLU A 70 -5.71 -22.74 -12.32
C GLU A 70 -4.83 -23.57 -13.26
N ALA A 71 -3.78 -22.96 -13.82
CA ALA A 71 -2.84 -23.66 -14.70
C ALA A 71 -2.15 -24.82 -13.98
N ASN A 72 -1.69 -24.60 -12.75
CA ASN A 72 -1.07 -25.66 -11.94
C ASN A 72 -2.05 -26.79 -11.63
N HIS A 73 -3.30 -26.47 -11.33
CA HIS A 73 -4.33 -27.49 -11.11
C HIS A 73 -4.55 -28.32 -12.39
N GLN A 74 -4.62 -27.67 -13.55
CA GLN A 74 -4.75 -28.34 -14.83
C GLN A 74 -3.56 -29.27 -15.13
N TYR A 75 -2.33 -28.80 -14.88
CA TYR A 75 -1.13 -29.63 -15.04
C TYR A 75 -1.13 -30.83 -14.11
N GLN A 76 -1.62 -30.70 -12.87
CA GLN A 76 -1.73 -31.83 -11.95
C GLN A 76 -2.72 -32.89 -12.45
N ILE A 77 -3.87 -32.47 -12.99
CA ILE A 77 -4.85 -33.39 -13.60
C ILE A 77 -4.24 -34.12 -14.79
N GLU A 78 -3.56 -33.39 -15.68
CA GLU A 78 -2.93 -33.97 -16.87
C GLU A 78 -1.84 -34.99 -16.49
N ILE A 79 -0.96 -34.64 -15.55
CA ILE A 79 0.06 -35.55 -15.02
C ILE A 79 -0.58 -36.82 -14.44
N ALA A 80 -1.69 -36.70 -13.71
CA ALA A 80 -2.38 -37.85 -13.14
C ALA A 80 -2.97 -38.76 -14.23
N SER A 81 -3.58 -38.18 -15.26
CA SER A 81 -4.12 -38.92 -16.42
C SER A 81 -3.02 -39.68 -17.18
N LEU A 82 -1.90 -39.00 -17.49
CA LEU A 82 -0.76 -39.61 -18.19
C LEU A 82 -0.16 -40.76 -17.39
N LYS A 83 -0.02 -40.61 -16.07
CA LYS A 83 0.44 -41.69 -15.18
C LYS A 83 -0.50 -42.90 -15.22
N ALA A 84 -1.82 -42.67 -15.23
CA ALA A 84 -2.80 -43.75 -15.30
C ALA A 84 -2.70 -44.52 -16.65
N GLN A 85 -2.56 -43.81 -17.76
CA GLN A 85 -2.40 -44.41 -19.09
C GLN A 85 -1.14 -45.26 -19.19
N LEU A 86 0.00 -44.77 -18.67
CA LEU A 86 1.25 -45.52 -18.64
C LEU A 86 1.13 -46.82 -17.83
N ASN A 87 0.41 -46.78 -16.70
CA ASN A 87 0.21 -47.96 -15.87
C ASN A 87 -0.63 -49.04 -16.58
N ILE A 88 -1.62 -48.64 -17.37
CA ILE A 88 -2.43 -49.55 -18.20
C ILE A 88 -1.57 -50.19 -19.30
N GLN A 89 -0.68 -49.41 -19.94
CA GLN A 89 0.20 -49.92 -21.00
C GLN A 89 1.29 -50.88 -20.51
N ALA A 90 1.60 -50.86 -19.21
CA ALA A 90 2.59 -51.73 -18.59
C ALA A 90 2.02 -53.07 -18.08
N GLN A 91 0.71 -53.31 -18.23
CA GLN A 91 0.01 -54.56 -17.90
C GLN A 91 -0.28 -55.37 -19.16
#